data_AF-Q0FDK1-F1
#
_entry.id   AF-Q0FDK1-F1
#
_cell.length_a   1.000
_cell.length_b   1.000
_cell.length_c   1.000
_cell.angle_alpha   90.00
_cell.angle_beta   90.00
_cell.angle_gamma   90.00
#
_symmetry.space_group_name_H-M   'P 1'
#
loop_
_entity.id
_entity.type
_entity.pdbx_description
1 polymer ?
#
loop_
_entity_poly.entity_id
_entity_poly.type
_entity_poly.pdbx_seq_one_letter_code
_entity_poly.pdbx_strand_id
1 'polypeptide(L)'
;MFTICSIMEFKKKISNVAFGGNWSEELITEYEILESLASLQWAVDNCRKREVNTLEVNAALIHLTKDLEKGKILSDRFTRGHLIIDQNSREIHFRECFRLIKVWLKA
;
A
#
# COMPACT_ATOMS: atom_id res chain seq x y z
N MET A 1 -8.39 -10.98 10.59
CA MET A 1 -9.81 -10.58 10.61
C MET A 1 -10.13 -9.51 11.66
N PHE A 2 -9.31 -9.30 12.70
CA PHE A 2 -9.59 -8.32 13.76
C PHE A 2 -9.31 -6.83 13.41
N THR A 3 -8.49 -6.53 12.40
CA THR A 3 -8.10 -5.13 12.10
C THR A 3 -9.20 -4.33 11.40
N ILE A 4 -10.00 -4.96 10.52
CA ILE A 4 -10.98 -4.26 9.66
C ILE A 4 -12.18 -3.72 10.46
N CYS A 5 -12.60 -4.40 11.53
CA CYS A 5 -13.69 -3.94 12.40
C CYS A 5 -13.33 -2.67 13.20
N SER A 6 -12.09 -2.58 13.73
CA SER A 6 -11.64 -1.36 14.43
C SER A 6 -11.51 -0.15 13.49
N ILE A 7 -11.30 -0.38 12.19
CA ILE A 7 -11.11 0.67 11.18
C ILE A 7 -12.42 1.39 10.86
N MET A 8 -13.52 0.67 10.66
CA MET A 8 -14.82 1.29 10.42
C MET A 8 -15.30 2.10 11.63
N GLU A 9 -15.02 1.60 12.83
CA GLU A 9 -15.33 2.27 14.10
C GLU A 9 -14.56 3.59 14.24
N PHE A 10 -13.29 3.64 13.82
CA PHE A 10 -12.50 4.88 13.82
C PHE A 10 -13.04 5.89 12.81
N LYS A 11 -13.30 5.47 11.55
CA LYS A 11 -13.89 6.33 10.51
C LYS A 11 -15.24 6.93 10.94
N LYS A 12 -16.10 6.15 11.61
CA LYS A 12 -17.37 6.65 12.17
C LYS A 12 -17.20 7.63 13.33
N LYS A 13 -16.16 7.44 14.17
CA LYS A 13 -15.89 8.33 15.30
C LYS A 13 -15.38 9.69 14.83
N ILE A 14 -14.48 9.74 13.86
CA ILE A 14 -13.96 11.00 13.33
C ILE A 14 -14.95 11.74 12.44
N SER A 15 -15.85 11.05 11.73
CA SER A 15 -16.90 11.73 10.92
C SER A 15 -17.90 12.52 11.77
N ASN A 16 -18.05 12.16 13.04
CA ASN A 16 -19.00 12.80 13.97
C ASN A 16 -18.37 13.93 14.81
N VAL A 17 -17.06 14.17 14.68
CA VAL A 17 -16.40 15.28 15.37
C VAL A 17 -16.04 16.33 14.32
N ALA A 18 -16.75 17.47 14.36
CA ALA A 18 -16.53 18.60 13.48
C ALA A 18 -15.18 19.28 13.79
N PHE A 19 -14.08 18.66 13.36
CA PHE A 19 -12.81 19.33 13.18
C PHE A 19 -12.87 20.09 11.85
N GLY A 20 -12.46 21.36 11.84
CA GLY A 20 -12.51 22.22 10.65
C GLY A 20 -11.87 21.53 9.43
N GLY A 21 -12.53 21.67 8.28
CA GLY A 21 -12.39 20.79 7.10
C GLY A 21 -10.98 20.50 6.57
N ASN A 22 -9.94 21.24 6.98
CA ASN A 22 -8.56 20.94 6.59
C ASN A 22 -7.92 19.79 7.40
N TRP A 23 -8.30 19.62 8.67
CA TRP A 23 -7.64 18.65 9.56
C TRP A 23 -8.17 17.22 9.38
N SER A 24 -9.48 17.08 9.12
CA SER A 24 -10.09 15.77 8.88
C SER A 24 -9.62 15.16 7.56
N GLU A 25 -9.41 15.98 6.53
CA GLU A 25 -9.00 15.51 5.21
C GLU A 25 -7.53 15.05 5.18
N GLU A 26 -6.63 15.78 5.85
CA GLU A 26 -5.22 15.38 6.04
C GLU A 26 -5.10 14.05 6.81
N LEU A 27 -5.89 13.86 7.87
CA LEU A 27 -5.90 12.61 8.64
C LEU A 27 -6.45 11.42 7.85
N ILE A 28 -7.48 11.64 7.04
CA ILE A 28 -8.05 10.60 6.17
C ILE A 28 -7.02 10.18 5.11
N THR A 29 -6.32 11.13 4.51
CA THR A 29 -5.29 10.85 3.49
C THR A 29 -4.07 10.15 4.06
N GLU A 30 -3.56 10.56 5.23
CA GLU A 30 -2.47 9.86 5.91
C GLU A 30 -2.86 8.41 6.25
N TYR A 31 -4.08 8.21 6.73
CA TYR A 31 -4.60 6.89 7.04
C TYR A 31 -4.70 5.99 5.80
N GLU A 32 -5.19 6.50 4.67
CA GLU A 32 -5.29 5.76 3.41
C GLU A 32 -3.92 5.34 2.85
N ILE A 33 -2.90 6.19 3.03
CA ILE A 33 -1.52 5.87 2.68
C ILE A 33 -1.01 4.72 3.56
N LEU A 34 -1.23 4.78 4.88
CA LEU A 34 -0.82 3.72 5.81
C LEU A 34 -1.50 2.38 5.50
N GLU A 35 -2.79 2.39 5.18
CA GLU A 35 -3.54 1.18 4.80
C GLU A 35 -3.01 0.57 3.49
N SER A 36 -2.70 1.43 2.51
CA SER A 36 -2.11 1.00 1.24
C SER A 36 -0.69 0.42 1.45
N LEU A 37 0.12 1.03 2.32
CA LEU A 37 1.44 0.50 2.69
C LEU A 37 1.35 -0.84 3.41
N ALA A 38 0.33 -1.04 4.27
CA ALA A 38 0.09 -2.31 4.94
C ALA A 38 -0.27 -3.42 3.93
N SER A 39 -1.05 -3.10 2.89
CA SER A 39 -1.36 -4.04 1.82
C SER A 39 -0.11 -4.46 1.03
N LEU A 40 0.77 -3.51 0.69
CA LEU A 40 2.05 -3.83 0.05
C LEU A 40 2.99 -4.63 0.97
N GLN A 41 3.02 -4.32 2.26
CA GLN A 41 3.80 -5.07 3.25
C GLN A 41 3.32 -6.53 3.34
N TRP A 42 2.00 -6.75 3.35
CA TRP A 42 1.45 -8.10 3.28
C TRP A 42 1.92 -8.84 2.03
N ALA A 43 1.96 -8.19 0.86
CA ALA A 43 2.47 -8.81 -0.36
C ALA A 43 3.94 -9.22 -0.22
N VAL A 44 4.79 -8.35 0.34
CA VAL A 44 6.21 -8.64 0.60
C VAL A 44 6.38 -9.87 1.49
N ASP A 45 5.62 -9.96 2.58
CA ASP A 45 5.76 -11.05 3.57
C ASP A 45 5.26 -12.41 3.04
N ASN A 46 4.48 -12.38 1.96
CA ASN A 46 3.75 -13.55 1.46
C ASN A 46 4.15 -14.00 0.07
N CYS A 47 4.86 -13.16 -0.68
CA CYS A 47 5.21 -13.40 -2.07
C CYS A 47 5.93 -14.74 -2.29
N ARG A 48 6.63 -15.29 -1.30
CA ARG A 48 7.30 -16.59 -1.44
C ARG A 48 6.36 -17.77 -1.64
N LYS A 49 5.16 -17.73 -1.07
CA LYS A 49 4.28 -18.90 -0.93
C LYS A 49 2.98 -18.78 -1.72
N ARG A 50 2.60 -17.57 -2.13
CA ARG A 50 1.32 -17.29 -2.77
C ARG A 50 1.46 -16.19 -3.81
N GLU A 51 0.49 -16.14 -4.72
CA GLU A 51 0.34 -15.00 -5.61
C GLU A 51 -0.14 -13.80 -4.80
N VAL A 52 0.50 -12.65 -5.01
CA VAL A 52 0.32 -11.46 -4.18
C VAL A 52 -0.22 -10.26 -4.94
N ASN A 53 -0.25 -10.30 -6.27
CA ASN A 53 -0.88 -9.26 -7.10
C ASN A 53 -2.42 -9.38 -7.11
N THR A 54 -2.99 -9.39 -5.92
CA THR A 54 -4.43 -9.36 -5.67
C THR A 54 -5.03 -8.01 -6.07
N LEU A 55 -6.35 -7.92 -6.18
CA LEU A 55 -7.03 -6.67 -6.49
C LEU A 55 -6.73 -5.59 -5.44
N GLU A 56 -6.68 -5.99 -4.17
CA GLU A 56 -6.39 -5.12 -3.04
C GLU A 56 -4.96 -4.57 -3.10
N VAL A 57 -3.99 -5.43 -3.40
CA VAL A 57 -2.58 -5.03 -3.54
C VAL A 57 -2.38 -4.13 -4.75
N ASN A 58 -3.04 -4.43 -5.88
CA ASN A 58 -2.96 -3.59 -7.07
C ASN A 58 -3.63 -2.23 -6.85
N ALA A 59 -4.76 -2.17 -6.15
CA ALA A 59 -5.42 -0.92 -5.79
C ALA A 59 -4.54 -0.05 -4.88
N ALA A 60 -3.95 -0.66 -3.84
CA ALA A 60 -3.00 0.01 -2.95
C ALA A 60 -1.78 0.54 -3.70
N LEU A 61 -1.23 -0.27 -4.62
CA LEU A 61 -0.10 0.11 -5.45
C LEU A 61 -0.41 1.31 -6.36
N ILE A 62 -1.58 1.31 -7.01
CA ILE A 62 -2.05 2.44 -7.82
C ILE A 62 -2.24 3.68 -6.95
N HIS A 63 -2.90 3.54 -5.80
CA HIS A 63 -3.14 4.65 -4.88
C HIS A 63 -1.84 5.33 -4.44
N LEU A 64 -0.80 4.55 -4.11
CA LEU A 64 0.49 5.06 -3.66
C LEU A 64 1.37 5.61 -4.78
N THR A 65 1.07 5.29 -6.04
CA THR A 65 1.93 5.66 -7.17
C THR A 65 1.28 6.62 -8.18
N LYS A 66 -0.02 6.88 -8.09
CA LYS A 66 -0.78 7.69 -9.07
C LYS A 66 -0.21 9.11 -9.27
N ASP A 67 0.30 9.73 -8.21
CA ASP A 67 0.78 11.12 -8.22
C ASP A 67 2.31 11.21 -8.32
N LEU A 68 3.01 10.07 -8.38
CA LEU A 68 4.46 10.04 -8.52
C LEU A 68 4.85 10.12 -10.00
N GLU A 69 5.78 11.00 -10.35
CA GLU A 69 6.30 11.14 -11.73
C GLU A 69 6.77 9.79 -12.32
N LYS A 70 7.41 8.96 -11.50
CA LYS A 70 7.87 7.61 -11.86
C LYS A 70 6.96 6.49 -11.35
N GLY A 71 5.74 6.83 -10.94
CA GLY A 71 4.79 5.93 -10.31
C GLY A 71 4.42 4.73 -11.16
N LYS A 72 4.10 4.96 -12.44
CA LYS A 72 3.81 3.87 -13.38
C LYS A 72 4.96 2.87 -13.49
N ILE A 73 6.21 3.36 -13.57
CA ILE A 73 7.40 2.51 -13.66
C ILE A 73 7.55 1.66 -12.39
N LEU A 74 7.32 2.25 -11.21
CA LEU A 74 7.36 1.53 -9.93
C LEU A 74 6.26 0.48 -9.83
N SER A 75 5.04 0.84 -10.24
CA SER A 75 3.89 -0.08 -10.26
C SER A 75 4.14 -1.27 -11.19
N ASP A 76 4.53 -1.01 -12.44
CA ASP A 76 4.85 -2.05 -13.43
C ASP A 76 6.01 -2.94 -12.99
N ARG A 77 6.99 -2.38 -12.25
CA ARG A 77 8.09 -3.17 -11.70
C ARG A 77 7.60 -4.09 -10.58
N PHE A 78 6.77 -3.58 -9.67
CA PHE A 78 6.23 -4.35 -8.56
C PHE A 78 5.39 -5.53 -9.07
N THR A 79 4.45 -5.28 -9.97
CA THR A 79 3.55 -6.32 -10.53
C THR A 79 4.33 -7.43 -11.23
N ARG A 80 5.38 -7.10 -11.99
CA ARG A 80 6.25 -8.11 -12.65
C ARG A 80 6.98 -9.06 -11.69
N GLY A 81 6.98 -8.81 -10.38
CA GLY A 81 7.55 -9.73 -9.39
C GLY A 81 6.95 -11.14 -9.43
N HIS A 82 5.70 -11.29 -9.89
CA HIS A 82 5.06 -12.61 -10.04
C HIS A 82 5.74 -13.52 -11.07
N LEU A 83 6.49 -12.95 -12.03
CA LEU A 83 7.17 -13.70 -13.08
C LEU A 83 8.46 -14.39 -12.57
N ILE A 84 8.93 -14.03 -11.37
CA ILE A 84 10.16 -14.56 -10.80
C ILE A 84 9.89 -15.93 -10.17
N ILE A 85 10.47 -16.98 -10.74
CA ILE A 85 10.29 -18.38 -10.30
C ILE A 85 11.02 -18.65 -8.99
N ASP A 86 12.27 -18.18 -8.87
CA ASP A 86 13.06 -18.37 -7.65
C ASP A 86 12.46 -17.56 -6.49
N GLN A 87 12.09 -18.27 -5.41
CA GLN A 87 11.35 -17.67 -4.30
C GLN A 87 12.16 -16.60 -3.56
N ASN A 88 13.49 -16.80 -3.43
CA ASN A 88 14.34 -15.86 -2.73
C ASN A 88 14.51 -14.57 -3.56
N SER A 89 14.75 -14.71 -4.86
CA SER A 89 14.82 -13.60 -5.81
C SER A 89 13.51 -12.84 -5.88
N ARG A 90 12.37 -13.54 -5.83
CA ARG A 90 11.04 -12.94 -5.76
C ARG A 90 10.86 -12.10 -4.50
N GLU A 91 11.24 -12.63 -3.33
CA GLU A 91 11.21 -11.89 -2.07
C GLU A 91 12.09 -10.63 -2.12
N ILE A 92 13.34 -10.76 -2.59
CA ILE A 92 14.27 -9.63 -2.74
C ILE A 92 13.68 -8.56 -3.66
N HIS A 93 13.08 -8.96 -4.79
CA HIS A 93 12.45 -8.04 -5.74
C HIS A 93 11.30 -7.26 -5.10
N PHE A 94 10.36 -7.94 -4.43
CA PHE A 94 9.23 -7.27 -3.78
C PHE A 94 9.69 -6.35 -2.63
N ARG A 95 10.68 -6.78 -1.82
CA ARG A 95 11.28 -5.95 -0.77
C ARG A 95 11.90 -4.68 -1.32
N GLU A 96 12.64 -4.78 -2.42
CA GLU A 96 13.28 -3.63 -3.05
C GLU A 96 12.25 -2.67 -3.67
N CYS A 97 11.22 -3.18 -4.35
CA CYS A 97 10.16 -2.35 -4.88
C CYS A 97 9.41 -1.61 -3.76
N PHE A 98 9.09 -2.30 -2.66
CA PHE A 98 8.44 -1.68 -1.50
C PHE A 98 9.33 -0.62 -0.83
N ARG A 99 10.65 -0.89 -0.71
CA ARG A 99 11.61 0.09 -0.20
C ARG A 99 11.62 1.35 -1.06
N LEU A 100 11.67 1.21 -2.38
CA LEU A 100 11.66 2.36 -3.30
C LEU A 100 10.38 3.17 -3.18
N ILE A 101 9.20 2.53 -3.19
CA ILE A 101 7.92 3.23 -3.01
C ILE A 101 7.94 4.07 -1.73
N LYS A 102 8.40 3.51 -0.61
CA LYS A 102 8.53 4.26 0.66
C LYS A 102 9.50 5.44 0.59
N VAL A 103 10.58 5.33 -0.19
CA VAL A 103 11.52 6.45 -0.38
C VAL A 103 10.86 7.57 -1.17
N TRP A 104 10.13 7.23 -2.23
CA TRP A 104 9.44 8.22 -3.07
C TRP A 104 8.26 8.90 -2.38
N LEU A 105 7.56 8.21 -1.48
CA LEU A 105 6.48 8.82 -0.68
C LEU A 105 6.97 9.80 0.39
N LYS A 106 8.27 9.75 0.74
CA LYS A 106 8.90 10.66 1.71
C LYS A 106 9.63 11.82 1.03
N ALA A 107 9.72 11.80 -0.30
CA ALA A 107 10.37 12.81 -1.12
C ALA A 107 9.35 13.86 -1.56
#